data_AF-A0A517YK45-F1
#
_entry.id   AF-A0A517YK45-F1
#
_cell.length_a   1.000
_cell.length_b   1.000
_cell.length_c   1.000
_cell.angle_alpha   90.00
_cell.angle_beta   90.00
_cell.angle_gamma   90.00
#
_symmetry.space_group_name_H-M   'P 1'
#
loop_
_entity.id
_entity.type
_entity.pdbx_description
1 polymer ?
#
loop_
_entity_poly.entity_id
_entity_poly.type
_entity_poly.pdbx_seq_one_letter_code
_entity_poly.pdbx_strand_id
1 'polypeptide(L)'
;MAKVFEIEITGGKRNDCFHFRPIGETIRGRFDLNRETEPLARMKIVDFPEPVPGQRIGVDLEFGEGYIIEPLHEPDHVATRKRIEGRGLSIAPARRPFPGVDVSTWLFWLNRGVESGIARVSQGTMPKKLDGPVKKSFITVTKPADNTREDRFLAAMERQNELMSALLAKLSKE
;
A
#
# COMPACT_ATOMS: atom_id res chain seq x y z
N MET A 1 19.90 22.59 -0.06
CA MET A 1 19.41 21.43 0.72
C MET A 1 18.20 20.92 -0.02
N ALA A 2 18.27 19.70 -0.57
CA ALA A 2 17.14 19.11 -1.26
C ALA A 2 15.91 19.15 -0.34
N LYS A 3 14.80 19.67 -0.84
CA LYS A 3 13.54 19.68 -0.08
C LYS A 3 13.00 18.26 -0.03
N VAL A 4 13.34 17.54 1.02
CA VAL A 4 12.89 16.17 1.26
C VAL A 4 11.73 16.17 2.26
N PHE A 5 10.69 15.41 1.98
CA PHE A 5 9.63 15.09 2.93
C PHE A 5 9.64 13.59 3.22
N GLU A 6 9.79 13.21 4.47
CA GLU A 6 9.91 11.82 4.91
C GLU A 6 9.02 11.54 6.12
N ILE A 7 8.42 10.35 6.11
CA ILE A 7 7.68 9.81 7.24
C ILE A 7 8.26 8.46 7.65
N GLU A 8 8.23 8.18 8.94
CA GLU A 8 8.47 6.86 9.51
C GLU A 8 7.14 6.18 9.82
N ILE A 9 6.98 4.93 9.40
CA ILE A 9 5.78 4.14 9.70
C ILE A 9 5.88 3.59 11.13
N THR A 10 5.13 4.18 12.06
CA THR A 10 5.17 3.83 13.49
C THR A 10 4.27 2.64 13.84
N GLY A 11 3.41 2.23 12.91
CA GLY A 11 2.46 1.11 13.07
C GLY A 11 1.35 1.38 14.09
N GLY A 12 1.08 2.65 14.40
CA GLY A 12 -0.02 3.05 15.26
C GLY A 12 0.00 2.37 16.64
N LYS A 13 -1.16 1.90 17.10
CA LYS A 13 -1.31 1.25 18.42
C LYS A 13 -1.08 -0.27 18.39
N ARG A 14 -1.13 -0.92 17.23
CA ARG A 14 -1.21 -2.40 17.10
C ARG A 14 -0.16 -3.01 16.16
N ASN A 15 1.00 -2.36 15.99
CA ASN A 15 2.06 -2.82 15.07
C ASN A 15 1.56 -2.94 13.61
N ASP A 16 0.63 -2.07 13.22
CA ASP A 16 0.01 -2.08 11.90
C ASP A 16 1.02 -1.78 10.80
N CYS A 17 0.77 -2.29 9.60
CA CYS A 17 1.52 -1.89 8.41
C CYS A 17 0.78 -0.81 7.63
N PHE A 18 1.50 0.00 6.85
CA PHE A 18 0.92 1.07 6.05
C PHE A 18 0.82 0.65 4.58
N HIS A 19 -0.39 0.49 4.06
CA HIS A 19 -0.58 0.21 2.64
C HIS A 19 -0.46 1.49 1.81
N PHE A 20 0.65 1.63 1.09
CA PHE A 20 0.95 2.82 0.29
C PHE A 20 0.41 2.65 -1.13
N ARG A 21 -0.80 3.18 -1.34
CA ARG A 21 -1.54 3.10 -2.60
C ARG A 21 -0.74 3.50 -3.86
N PRO A 22 0.13 4.53 -3.85
CA PRO A 22 0.88 4.93 -5.03
C PRO A 22 1.80 3.86 -5.62
N ILE A 23 2.33 2.95 -4.78
CA ILE A 23 3.19 1.85 -5.22
C ILE A 23 2.46 0.50 -5.16
N GLY A 24 1.27 0.44 -4.57
CA GLY A 24 0.49 -0.80 -4.40
C GLY A 24 1.07 -1.78 -3.38
N GLU A 25 2.08 -1.37 -2.61
CA GLU A 25 2.76 -2.21 -1.63
C GLU A 25 2.41 -1.82 -0.19
N THR A 26 2.63 -2.76 0.73
CA THR A 26 2.48 -2.55 2.17
C THR A 26 3.86 -2.30 2.78
N ILE A 27 3.99 -1.17 3.46
CA ILE A 27 5.21 -0.71 4.12
C ILE A 27 5.17 -1.13 5.59
N ARG A 28 6.26 -1.72 6.06
CA ARG A 28 6.35 -2.28 7.42
C ARG A 28 6.33 -1.18 8.47
N GLY A 29 5.42 -1.28 9.43
CA GLY A 29 5.42 -0.43 10.61
C GLY A 29 6.43 -0.87 11.67
N ARG A 30 6.69 0.01 12.64
CA ARG A 30 7.44 -0.34 13.84
C ARG A 30 6.76 -1.50 14.55
N PHE A 31 7.55 -2.49 14.93
CA PHE A 31 7.10 -3.65 15.67
C PHE A 31 7.56 -3.53 17.12
N ASP A 32 6.60 -3.49 18.04
CA ASP A 32 6.83 -3.39 19.47
C ASP A 32 6.06 -4.50 20.19
N LEU A 33 6.78 -5.41 20.84
CA LEU A 33 6.17 -6.53 21.57
C LEU A 33 5.22 -6.06 22.68
N ASN A 34 5.41 -4.84 23.22
CA ASN A 34 4.53 -4.30 24.25
C ASN A 34 3.15 -3.89 23.70
N ARG A 35 3.02 -3.76 22.38
CA ARG A 35 1.75 -3.49 21.69
C ARG A 35 1.02 -4.77 21.30
N GLU A 36 1.67 -5.92 21.43
CA GLU A 36 1.06 -7.20 21.12
C GLU A 36 0.14 -7.66 22.25
N THR A 37 -1.06 -8.10 21.87
CA THR A 37 -2.08 -8.56 22.83
C THR A 37 -1.99 -10.05 23.12
N GLU A 38 -1.23 -10.78 22.30
CA GLU A 38 -1.01 -12.21 22.44
C GLU A 38 -0.15 -12.52 23.70
N PRO A 39 -0.62 -13.38 24.63
CA PRO A 39 0.08 -13.63 25.90
C PRO A 39 1.48 -14.22 25.76
N LEU A 40 1.73 -15.09 24.78
CA LEU A 40 3.03 -15.74 24.55
C LEU A 40 4.06 -14.81 23.91
N ALA A 41 3.65 -13.68 23.33
CA ALA A 41 4.53 -12.67 22.76
C ALA A 41 5.52 -12.12 23.80
N ARG A 42 5.11 -12.08 25.07
CA ARG A 42 6.00 -11.68 26.18
C ARG A 42 7.17 -12.63 26.38
N MET A 43 7.04 -13.91 26.02
CA MET A 43 8.16 -14.87 26.06
C MET A 43 9.25 -14.53 25.03
N LYS A 44 8.92 -13.75 23.99
CA LYS A 44 9.85 -13.32 22.94
C LYS A 44 10.55 -11.99 23.25
N ILE A 45 10.28 -11.37 24.40
CA ILE A 45 10.95 -10.13 24.84
C ILE A 45 12.47 -10.32 24.97
N VAL A 46 12.94 -11.51 25.36
CA VAL A 46 14.39 -11.80 25.44
C VAL A 46 15.03 -11.77 24.05
N ASP A 47 14.29 -12.22 23.03
CA ASP A 47 14.76 -12.24 21.64
C ASP A 47 14.78 -10.83 21.03
N PHE A 48 13.76 -10.02 21.34
CA PHE A 48 13.58 -8.65 20.85
C PHE A 48 13.29 -7.70 22.03
N PRO A 49 14.32 -7.31 22.80
CA PRO A 49 14.17 -6.43 23.95
C PRO A 49 13.85 -5.00 23.52
N GLU A 50 14.27 -4.63 22.31
CA GLU A 50 14.01 -3.33 21.72
C GLU A 50 13.00 -3.46 20.57
N PRO A 51 12.13 -2.46 20.38
CA PRO A 51 11.22 -2.41 19.24
C PRO A 51 11.97 -2.38 17.92
N VAL A 52 11.50 -3.14 16.94
CA VAL A 52 12.06 -3.14 15.59
C VAL A 52 11.56 -1.89 14.87
N PRO A 53 12.44 -0.99 14.40
CA PRO A 53 12.03 0.25 13.74
C PRO A 53 11.20 -0.06 12.50
N GLY A 54 10.22 0.78 12.19
CA GLY A 54 9.46 0.68 10.94
C GLY A 54 10.25 1.20 9.76
N GLN A 55 9.78 0.92 8.55
CA GLN A 55 10.36 1.49 7.35
C GLN A 55 10.05 2.98 7.25
N ARG A 56 10.95 3.73 6.60
CA ARG A 56 10.73 5.15 6.28
C ARG A 56 10.42 5.28 4.81
N ILE A 57 9.50 6.17 4.48
CA ILE A 57 9.15 6.49 3.09
C ILE A 57 9.20 8.01 2.92
N GLY A 58 9.83 8.45 1.85
CA GLY A 58 9.99 9.87 1.56
C GLY A 58 9.95 10.18 0.07
N VAL A 59 9.84 11.46 -0.22
CA VAL A 59 9.87 12.01 -1.57
C VAL A 59 10.82 13.19 -1.60
N ASP A 60 11.67 13.22 -2.61
CA ASP A 60 12.46 14.38 -2.97
C ASP A 60 11.61 15.32 -3.84
N LEU A 61 11.34 16.51 -3.34
CA LEU A 61 10.47 17.50 -3.98
C LEU A 61 11.17 18.19 -5.16
N GLU A 62 12.51 18.14 -5.26
CA GLU A 62 13.26 18.76 -6.36
C GLU A 62 13.36 17.82 -7.56
N PHE A 63 13.65 16.54 -7.31
CA PHE A 63 13.87 15.55 -8.37
C PHE A 63 12.62 14.74 -8.72
N GLY A 64 11.57 14.79 -7.88
CA GLY A 64 10.39 13.95 -8.08
C GLY A 64 10.74 12.47 -7.94
N GLU A 65 11.62 12.13 -6.99
CA GLU A 65 12.02 10.76 -6.69
C GLU A 65 11.46 10.33 -5.33
N GLY A 66 10.69 9.24 -5.35
CA GLY A 66 10.23 8.59 -4.14
C GLY A 66 11.27 7.59 -3.65
N TYR A 67 11.30 7.30 -2.36
CA TYR A 67 12.19 6.28 -1.83
C TYR A 67 11.62 5.62 -0.58
N ILE A 68 12.00 4.36 -0.36
CA ILE A 68 11.81 3.64 0.90
C ILE A 68 13.18 3.35 1.50
N ILE A 69 13.33 3.61 2.80
CA ILE A 69 14.53 3.30 3.58
C ILE A 69 14.20 2.23 4.62
N GLU A 70 15.12 1.29 4.78
CA GLU A 70 15.05 0.24 5.80
C GLU A 70 16.05 0.54 6.93
N PRO A 71 15.59 1.08 8.08
CA PRO A 71 16.48 1.48 9.17
C PRO A 71 17.27 0.33 9.79
N LEU A 72 16.91 -0.92 9.56
CA LEU A 72 17.68 -2.08 10.03
C LEU A 72 19.11 -2.15 9.48
N HIS A 73 19.44 -1.36 8.46
CA HIS A 73 20.82 -1.21 7.97
C HIS A 73 21.62 -0.13 8.69
N GLU A 74 21.00 0.68 9.54
CA GLU A 74 21.69 1.69 10.35
C GLU A 74 22.55 1.05 11.46
N PRO A 75 23.68 1.66 11.86
CA PRO A 75 24.60 1.10 12.85
C PRO A 75 23.94 0.74 14.19
N ASP A 76 22.93 1.51 14.58
CA ASP A 76 22.20 1.36 15.85
C ASP A 76 21.37 0.07 15.91
N HIS A 77 21.10 -0.56 14.76
CA HIS A 77 20.19 -1.71 14.64
C HIS A 77 20.89 -3.02 14.23
N VAL A 78 22.23 -3.05 14.21
CA VAL A 78 23.04 -4.21 13.80
C VAL A 78 22.72 -5.48 14.61
N ALA A 79 22.46 -5.34 15.92
CA ALA A 79 22.10 -6.47 16.78
C ALA A 79 20.76 -7.10 16.38
N THR A 80 19.75 -6.26 16.14
CA THR A 80 18.41 -6.68 15.71
C THR A 80 18.45 -7.29 14.31
N ARG A 81 19.22 -6.68 13.39
CA ARG A 81 19.46 -7.19 12.04
C ARG A 81 20.00 -8.63 12.07
N LYS A 82 21.09 -8.87 12.81
CA LYS A 82 21.71 -10.20 12.93
C LYS A 82 20.75 -11.26 13.49
N ARG A 83 19.85 -10.89 14.42
CA ARG A 83 18.85 -11.80 14.97
C ARG A 83 17.77 -12.15 13.95
N ILE A 84 17.33 -11.20 13.14
CA ILE A 84 16.34 -11.42 12.06
C ILE A 84 16.95 -12.32 10.98
N GLU A 85 18.16 -12.00 10.52
CA GLU A 85 18.90 -12.81 9.54
C GLU A 85 19.18 -14.22 10.07
N GLY A 86 19.54 -14.36 11.36
CA GLY A 86 19.76 -15.65 12.03
C GLY A 86 18.52 -16.54 12.12
N ARG A 87 17.31 -15.99 11.89
CA ARG A 87 16.04 -16.74 11.80
C ARG A 87 15.64 -17.08 10.35
N GLY A 88 16.48 -16.75 9.37
CA GLY A 88 16.21 -17.00 7.96
C GLY A 88 15.24 -16.01 7.32
N LEU A 89 14.97 -14.87 7.95
CA LEU A 89 14.10 -13.83 7.40
C LEU A 89 14.90 -12.86 6.53
N SER A 90 14.38 -12.55 5.34
CA SER A 90 15.00 -11.59 4.42
C SER A 90 14.69 -10.14 4.83
N ILE A 91 15.73 -9.30 4.85
CA ILE A 91 15.59 -7.87 5.13
C ILE A 91 15.55 -7.11 3.80
N ALA A 92 14.67 -6.10 3.72
CA ALA A 92 14.58 -5.22 2.55
C ALA A 92 15.90 -4.49 2.28
N PRO A 93 16.17 -4.03 1.05
CA PRO A 93 17.35 -3.23 0.75
C PRO A 93 17.37 -1.92 1.57
N ALA A 94 18.56 -1.42 1.88
CA ALA A 94 18.75 -0.22 2.69
C ALA A 94 18.01 1.00 2.14
N ARG A 95 18.02 1.18 0.81
CA ARG A 95 17.25 2.20 0.10
C ARG A 95 16.70 1.62 -1.20
N ARG A 96 15.41 1.82 -1.45
CA ARG A 96 14.73 1.48 -2.70
C ARG A 96 14.21 2.78 -3.34
N PRO A 97 14.84 3.27 -4.42
CA PRO A 97 14.35 4.44 -5.14
C PRO A 97 13.18 4.10 -6.07
N PHE A 98 12.32 5.09 -6.29
CA PHE A 98 11.20 5.09 -7.22
C PHE A 98 11.31 6.37 -8.08
N PRO A 99 11.81 6.26 -9.32
CA PRO A 99 11.97 7.43 -10.17
C PRO A 99 10.62 7.89 -10.75
N GLY A 100 10.50 9.20 -11.03
CA GLY A 100 9.37 9.77 -11.76
C GLY A 100 8.04 9.74 -11.00
N VAL A 101 8.07 9.97 -9.69
CA VAL A 101 6.85 9.94 -8.87
C VAL A 101 6.06 11.23 -9.00
N ASP A 102 4.73 11.08 -8.98
CA ASP A 102 3.84 12.22 -8.83
C ASP A 102 3.87 12.72 -7.38
N VAL A 103 4.63 13.80 -7.17
CA VAL A 103 4.91 14.40 -5.86
C VAL A 103 3.62 14.76 -5.13
N SER A 104 2.64 15.33 -5.82
CA SER A 104 1.38 15.77 -5.20
C SER A 104 0.55 14.58 -4.72
N THR A 105 0.54 13.50 -5.50
CA THR A 105 -0.07 12.24 -5.10
C THR A 105 0.66 11.60 -3.92
N TRP A 106 1.99 11.53 -3.95
CA TRP A 106 2.79 10.97 -2.86
C TRP A 106 2.55 11.74 -1.56
N LEU A 107 2.70 13.07 -1.58
CA LEU A 107 2.48 13.92 -0.40
C LEU A 107 1.07 13.76 0.17
N PHE A 108 0.04 13.64 -0.67
CA PHE A 108 -1.32 13.40 -0.21
C PHE A 108 -1.44 12.08 0.58
N TRP A 109 -0.88 10.98 0.06
CA TRP A 109 -0.94 9.68 0.71
C TRP A 109 -0.05 9.59 1.95
N LEU A 110 1.11 10.24 1.93
CA LEU A 110 1.98 10.34 3.09
C LEU A 110 1.28 11.12 4.22
N ASN A 111 0.61 12.23 3.90
CA ASN A 111 -0.16 12.99 4.88
C ASN A 111 -1.31 12.17 5.47
N ARG A 112 -2.04 11.42 4.65
CA ARG A 112 -3.08 10.48 5.11
C ARG A 112 -2.51 9.46 6.12
N GLY A 113 -1.28 9.00 5.93
CA GLY A 113 -0.59 8.12 6.88
C GLY A 113 -0.31 8.81 8.23
N VAL A 114 0.04 10.09 8.20
CA VAL A 114 0.27 10.90 9.40
C VAL A 114 -1.04 11.24 10.12
N GLU A 115 -2.06 11.70 9.38
CA GLU A 115 -3.39 12.01 9.92
C GLU A 115 -4.09 10.80 10.55
N SER A 116 -3.88 9.60 10.00
CA SER A 116 -4.42 8.36 10.57
C SER A 116 -3.65 7.87 11.80
N GLY A 117 -2.51 8.49 12.14
CA GLY A 117 -1.66 8.11 13.27
C GLY A 117 -0.80 6.85 13.04
N ILE A 118 -0.76 6.32 11.81
CA ILE A 118 0.06 5.16 11.44
C ILE A 118 1.52 5.56 11.19
N ALA A 119 1.76 6.82 10.83
CA ALA A 119 3.09 7.35 10.54
C ALA A 119 3.37 8.65 11.29
N ARG A 120 4.66 8.98 11.43
CA ARG A 120 5.15 10.26 11.95
C ARG A 120 6.07 10.92 10.95
N VAL A 121 6.06 12.25 10.88
CA VAL A 121 7.04 13.00 10.06
C VAL A 121 8.43 12.81 10.69
N SER A 122 9.37 12.27 9.92
CA SER A 122 10.78 12.14 10.31
C SER A 122 11.61 13.31 9.78
N GLN A 123 11.33 13.77 8.55
CA GLN A 123 12.06 14.86 7.92
C GLN A 123 11.16 15.75 7.08
N GLY A 124 11.47 17.05 7.08
CA GLY A 124 10.80 18.04 6.24
C GLY A 124 9.55 18.65 6.88
N THR A 125 8.96 19.59 6.17
CA THR A 125 7.68 20.20 6.55
C THR A 125 6.69 19.95 5.43
N MET A 126 5.51 19.45 5.78
CA MET A 126 4.49 19.22 4.78
C MET A 126 4.02 20.55 4.16
N PRO A 127 4.00 20.68 2.83
CA PRO A 127 3.47 21.87 2.18
C PRO A 127 1.96 22.00 2.43
N LYS A 128 1.51 23.18 2.88
CA LYS A 128 0.09 23.46 3.20
C LYS A 128 -0.84 23.46 1.99
N LYS A 129 -0.29 23.63 0.78
CA LYS A 129 -1.01 23.54 -0.49
C LYS A 129 -0.28 22.53 -1.38
N LEU A 130 -1.02 21.56 -1.88
CA LEU A 130 -0.54 20.63 -2.90
C LEU A 130 -0.91 21.23 -4.25
N ASP A 131 0.10 21.54 -5.06
CA ASP A 131 -0.13 22.05 -6.41
C ASP A 131 -0.31 20.86 -7.36
N GLY A 132 -1.51 20.70 -7.90
CA GLY A 132 -1.80 19.73 -8.96
C GLY A 132 -2.85 18.66 -8.62
N PRO A 133 -3.30 17.90 -9.65
CA PRO A 133 -4.32 16.88 -9.49
C PRO A 133 -3.78 15.64 -8.77
N VAL A 134 -4.37 15.30 -7.62
CA VAL A 134 -4.00 14.13 -6.82
C VAL A 134 -4.72 12.88 -7.34
N LYS A 135 -3.97 11.81 -7.64
CA LYS A 135 -4.53 10.50 -7.96
C LYS A 135 -4.97 9.77 -6.68
N LYS A 136 -6.29 9.57 -6.55
CA LYS A 136 -6.92 8.88 -5.41
C LYS A 136 -7.36 7.45 -5.74
N SER A 137 -7.54 7.13 -7.02
CA SER A 137 -7.89 5.78 -7.48
C SER A 137 -6.69 5.14 -8.16
N PHE A 138 -6.25 4.01 -7.62
CA PHE A 138 -5.24 3.12 -8.21
C PHE A 138 -5.84 1.78 -8.58
N ILE A 139 -7.18 1.69 -8.60
CA ILE A 139 -7.86 0.53 -9.14
C ILE A 139 -7.52 0.52 -10.62
N THR A 140 -6.82 -0.53 -11.07
CA THR A 140 -6.77 -0.89 -12.47
C THR A 140 -8.20 -1.14 -12.90
N VAL A 141 -8.89 -0.08 -13.32
CA VAL A 141 -10.06 -0.25 -14.17
C VAL A 141 -9.46 -0.69 -15.50
N THR A 142 -9.13 -1.97 -15.61
CA THR A 142 -9.38 -2.66 -16.86
C THR A 142 -10.87 -2.45 -17.09
N LYS A 143 -11.23 -1.34 -17.76
CA LYS A 143 -12.43 -1.36 -18.59
C LYS A 143 -12.08 -2.45 -19.59
N PRO A 144 -12.70 -3.64 -19.54
CA PRO A 144 -12.67 -4.48 -20.72
C PRO A 144 -13.30 -3.61 -21.80
N ALA A 145 -12.58 -3.38 -22.89
CA ALA A 145 -13.22 -2.93 -24.11
C ALA A 145 -14.36 -3.90 -24.40
N ASP A 146 -15.57 -3.36 -24.55
CA ASP A 146 -16.73 -3.96 -25.19
C ASP A 146 -16.97 -5.46 -24.94
N ASN A 147 -17.66 -5.75 -23.83
CA ASN A 147 -18.65 -6.83 -23.70
C ASN A 147 -19.08 -6.88 -22.23
N THR A 148 -19.97 -5.95 -21.86
CA THR A 148 -20.53 -5.98 -20.52
C THR A 148 -21.35 -7.26 -20.32
N ARG A 149 -21.45 -7.72 -19.09
CA ARG A 149 -22.31 -8.86 -18.71
C ARG A 149 -23.77 -8.62 -19.13
N GLU A 150 -24.16 -7.35 -19.19
CA GLU A 150 -25.46 -6.87 -19.66
C GLU A 150 -25.67 -7.13 -21.15
N ASP A 151 -24.66 -6.89 -22.00
CA ASP A 151 -24.73 -7.20 -23.44
C ASP A 151 -24.93 -8.70 -23.71
N ARG A 152 -24.23 -9.56 -22.95
CA ARG A 152 -24.39 -11.02 -23.06
C ARG A 152 -25.77 -11.48 -22.59
N PHE A 153 -26.35 -10.78 -21.61
CA PHE A 153 -27.68 -11.09 -21.09
C PHE A 153 -28.77 -10.67 -22.08
N LEU A 154 -28.64 -9.49 -22.71
CA LEU A 154 -29.53 -9.02 -23.77
C LEU A 154 -29.52 -9.96 -24.97
N ALA A 155 -28.33 -10.35 -25.45
CA ALA A 155 -28.20 -11.29 -26.57
C ALA A 155 -28.77 -12.70 -26.25
N ALA A 156 -28.70 -13.13 -24.99
CA ALA A 156 -29.30 -14.39 -24.55
C ALA A 156 -30.84 -14.32 -24.51
N MET A 157 -31.40 -13.19 -24.07
CA MET A 157 -32.86 -12.97 -24.06
C MET A 157 -33.43 -12.88 -25.48
N GLU A 158 -32.74 -12.21 -26.40
CA GLU A 158 -33.18 -12.12 -27.80
C GLU A 158 -33.24 -13.50 -28.46
N ARG A 159 -32.21 -14.35 -28.28
CA ARG A 159 -32.25 -15.74 -28.77
C ARG A 159 -33.37 -16.56 -28.14
N GLN A 160 -33.65 -16.37 -26.85
CA GLN A 160 -34.74 -17.07 -26.19
C GLN A 160 -36.09 -16.66 -26.77
N ASN A 161 -36.30 -15.37 -27.05
CA ASN A 161 -37.52 -14.87 -27.67
C ASN A 161 -37.68 -15.39 -29.10
N GLU A 162 -36.62 -15.41 -29.90
CA GLU A 162 -36.65 -15.98 -31.26
C GLU A 162 -37.03 -17.47 -31.26
N LEU A 163 -36.44 -18.26 -30.36
CA LEU A 163 -36.77 -19.68 -30.20
C LEU A 163 -38.22 -19.88 -29.74
N MET A 164 -38.71 -19.04 -28.83
CA MET A 164 -40.10 -19.08 -28.35
C MET A 164 -41.07 -18.73 -29.48
N SER A 165 -40.79 -17.68 -30.26
CA SER A 165 -41.60 -17.30 -31.42
C SER A 165 -41.61 -18.38 -32.49
N ALA A 166 -40.48 -19.04 -32.77
CA ALA A 166 -40.41 -20.14 -33.71
C ALA A 166 -41.17 -21.39 -33.25
N LEU A 167 -41.17 -21.69 -31.94
CA LEU A 167 -41.96 -22.76 -31.34
C LEU A 167 -43.47 -22.45 -31.43
N LEU A 168 -43.88 -21.23 -31.08
CA LEU A 168 -45.28 -20.80 -31.18
C LEU A 168 -45.79 -20.84 -32.63
N ALA A 169 -44.96 -20.42 -33.60
CA ALA A 169 -45.31 -20.47 -35.02
C ALA A 169 -45.40 -21.89 -35.60
N LYS A 170 -44.72 -22.87 -34.97
CA LYS A 170 -44.87 -24.29 -35.32
C LYS A 170 -46.12 -24.89 -34.69
N LEU A 171 -46.41 -24.56 -33.44
CA LEU A 171 -47.62 -25.02 -32.72
C LEU A 171 -48.91 -24.42 -33.29
N SER A 172 -48.86 -23.22 -33.89
CA SER A 172 -50.03 -22.58 -34.53
C SER A 172 -50.32 -23.09 -35.95
N LYS A 173 -49.52 -24.04 -36.46
CA LYS A 173 -49.67 -24.64 -37.80
C LYS A 173 -50.17 -26.09 -37.74
N GLU A 174 -50.47 -26.60 -36.56
CA GLU A 174 -51.30 -27.78 -36.32
C GLU A 174 -52.74 -27.37 -36.00
#